data_AF-A0A1A8XFV6-F1
#
_entry.id   AF-A0A1A8XFV6-F1
#
_cell.length_a   1.000
_cell.length_b   1.000
_cell.length_c   1.000
_cell.angle_alpha   90.00
_cell.angle_beta   90.00
_cell.angle_gamma   90.00
#
_symmetry.space_group_name_H-M   'P 1'
#
loop_
_entity.id
_entity.type
_entity.pdbx_description
1 polymer ?
#
loop_
_entity_poly.entity_id
_entity_poly.type
_entity_poly.pdbx_seq_one_letter_code
_entity_poly.pdbx_strand_id
1 'polypeptide(L)'
;MSHPASTSRYFVPEPSPWPLVGSIALLLLASGAVLMMNSIANGGFVLIGGFAVLAIMLFGWFGRVIGESEGQRYNLQVDRSFRLAMAWFIFSEVMFFVAFFGALFYIRVVAIPDLASPEQAALWEGFRNVWPSAGPAAKDPFTQMHAWGIPAINTLLLLSSGVTVTWAHWGLVANKRQQLIIGLMLTILLGALFLTLQVYEYREAYSHLNLKMTTGVYGSTFFMLTGFHGFHVTLGVTMLTVILVRAMKGHFTAERHFAFEGVAWYWHFVDVVWLGLFVVIYWL
;
A
#
# COMPACT_ATOMS: atom_id res chain seq x y z
N MET A 1 7.65 -41.56 -8.49
CA MET A 1 8.49 -41.88 -7.31
C MET A 1 7.94 -41.08 -6.14
N SER A 2 7.32 -41.75 -5.18
CA SER A 2 6.74 -41.13 -3.98
C SER A 2 7.87 -40.77 -3.01
N HIS A 3 8.10 -39.48 -2.78
CA HIS A 3 8.97 -39.06 -1.68
C HIS A 3 8.33 -39.47 -0.35
N PRO A 4 9.10 -40.08 0.57
CA PRO A 4 8.58 -40.44 1.89
C PRO A 4 8.18 -39.16 2.64
N ALA A 5 7.07 -39.22 3.38
CA ALA A 5 6.64 -38.15 4.26
C ALA A 5 7.78 -37.83 5.25
N SER A 6 8.37 -36.66 5.08
CA SER A 6 9.47 -36.18 5.93
C SER A 6 9.02 -36.15 7.40
N THR A 7 9.71 -36.90 8.25
CA THR A 7 9.60 -36.89 9.72
C THR A 7 10.26 -35.66 10.36
N SER A 8 10.81 -34.74 9.56
CA SER A 8 11.39 -33.47 10.05
C SER A 8 10.31 -32.55 10.57
N ARG A 9 10.54 -31.99 11.77
CA ARG A 9 9.70 -30.96 12.39
C ARG A 9 9.63 -29.70 11.49
N TYR A 10 10.70 -29.39 10.75
CA TYR A 10 10.82 -28.21 9.90
C TYR A 10 10.59 -28.51 8.42
N PHE A 11 9.89 -27.61 7.73
CA PHE A 11 9.77 -27.60 6.28
C PHE A 11 11.09 -27.15 5.64
N VAL A 12 11.64 -27.97 4.75
CA VAL A 12 12.86 -27.67 3.99
C VAL A 12 12.45 -27.41 2.54
N PRO A 13 12.56 -26.16 2.04
CA PRO A 13 12.22 -25.85 0.66
C PRO A 13 13.30 -26.38 -0.31
N GLU A 14 12.86 -26.75 -1.51
CA GLU A 14 13.77 -27.04 -2.62
C GLU A 14 14.50 -25.77 -3.10
N PRO A 15 15.69 -25.89 -3.72
CA PRO A 15 16.40 -24.76 -4.30
C PRO A 15 15.51 -23.94 -5.24
N SER A 16 15.51 -22.62 -5.03
CA SER A 16 14.67 -21.68 -5.75
C SER A 16 15.51 -20.64 -6.48
N PRO A 17 15.29 -20.41 -7.79
CA PRO A 17 16.00 -19.37 -8.54
C PRO A 17 15.45 -17.96 -8.27
N TRP A 18 14.24 -17.86 -7.69
CA TRP A 18 13.51 -16.60 -7.54
C TRP A 18 14.25 -15.51 -6.74
N PRO A 19 15.02 -15.82 -5.68
CA PRO A 19 15.83 -14.80 -5.00
C PRO A 19 16.85 -14.12 -5.93
N LEU A 20 17.53 -14.89 -6.79
CA LEU A 20 18.49 -14.33 -7.75
C LEU A 20 17.79 -13.45 -8.79
N VAL A 21 16.67 -13.93 -9.36
CA VAL A 21 15.88 -13.15 -10.33
C VAL A 21 15.36 -11.86 -9.68
N GLY A 22 14.93 -11.92 -8.43
CA GLY A 22 14.50 -10.76 -7.64
C GLY A 22 15.63 -9.75 -7.45
N SER A 23 16.83 -10.19 -7.08
CA SER A 23 18.00 -9.30 -6.96
C SER A 23 18.35 -8.62 -8.28
N ILE A 24 18.27 -9.33 -9.41
CA ILE A 24 18.46 -8.74 -10.74
C ILE A 24 17.39 -7.69 -11.03
N ALA A 25 16.11 -8.00 -10.74
CA ALA A 25 15.01 -7.05 -10.92
C ALA A 25 15.23 -5.77 -10.11
N LEU A 26 15.59 -5.89 -8.83
CA LEU A 26 15.84 -4.75 -7.95
C LEU A 26 17.04 -3.91 -8.40
N LEU A 27 18.12 -4.55 -8.88
CA LEU A 27 19.28 -3.84 -9.43
C LEU A 27 18.89 -3.02 -10.68
N LEU A 28 18.12 -3.62 -11.59
CA LEU A 28 17.64 -2.94 -12.80
C LEU A 28 16.69 -1.79 -12.47
N LEU A 29 15.78 -1.98 -11.52
CA LEU A 29 14.87 -0.93 -11.06
C LEU A 29 15.63 0.25 -10.46
N ALA A 30 16.54 -0.01 -9.52
CA ALA A 30 17.32 1.04 -8.87
C ALA A 30 18.23 1.77 -9.87
N SER A 31 18.96 1.02 -10.71
CA SER A 31 19.85 1.61 -11.71
C SER A 31 19.05 2.40 -12.76
N GLY A 32 17.97 1.82 -13.29
CA GLY A 32 17.11 2.48 -14.28
C GLY A 32 16.50 3.78 -13.76
N ALA A 33 16.02 3.78 -12.51
CA ALA A 33 15.49 4.98 -11.87
C ALA A 33 16.57 6.07 -11.72
N VAL A 34 17.76 5.71 -11.23
CA VAL A 34 18.88 6.65 -11.09
C VAL A 34 19.30 7.23 -12.45
N LEU A 35 19.43 6.39 -13.48
CA LEU A 35 19.77 6.84 -14.83
C LEU A 35 18.70 7.79 -15.40
N MET A 36 17.42 7.46 -15.21
CA MET A 36 16.30 8.28 -15.67
C MET A 36 16.26 9.64 -14.96
N MET A 37 16.43 9.67 -13.63
CA MET A 37 16.45 10.92 -12.85
C MET A 37 17.62 11.83 -13.24
N ASN A 38 18.74 11.26 -13.68
CA ASN A 38 19.92 12.01 -14.13
C ASN A 38 19.94 12.27 -15.65
N SER A 39 18.82 12.04 -16.35
CA SER A 39 18.70 12.22 -17.81
C SER A 39 19.75 11.45 -18.63
N ILE A 40 20.22 10.31 -18.13
CA ILE A 40 21.17 9.45 -18.84
C ILE A 40 20.42 8.57 -19.85
N ALA A 41 20.98 8.44 -21.06
CA ALA A 41 20.40 7.65 -22.13
C ALA A 41 20.03 6.23 -21.68
N ASN A 42 18.93 5.71 -22.22
CA ASN A 42 18.38 4.37 -21.94
C ASN A 42 17.91 4.09 -20.51
N GLY A 43 17.99 5.04 -19.57
CA GLY A 43 17.54 4.83 -18.18
C GLY A 43 16.10 4.33 -18.08
N GLY A 44 15.18 4.89 -18.87
CA GLY A 44 13.78 4.45 -18.92
C GLY A 44 13.60 3.01 -19.42
N PHE A 45 14.38 2.57 -20.41
CA PHE A 45 14.32 1.17 -20.88
C PHE A 45 14.84 0.20 -19.84
N VAL A 46 15.92 0.55 -19.13
CA VAL A 46 16.45 -0.25 -18.01
C VAL A 46 15.40 -0.37 -16.90
N LEU A 47 14.72 0.73 -16.57
CA LEU A 47 13.66 0.75 -15.57
C LEU A 47 12.47 -0.16 -15.95
N ILE A 48 11.97 -0.03 -17.19
CA ILE A 48 10.88 -0.88 -17.70
C ILE A 48 11.31 -2.36 -17.70
N GLY A 49 12.55 -2.65 -18.10
CA GLY A 49 13.12 -4.00 -18.02
C GLY A 49 13.13 -4.54 -16.60
N GLY A 50 13.51 -3.71 -15.62
CA GLY A 50 13.44 -4.06 -14.20
C GLY A 50 12.03 -4.42 -13.73
N PHE A 51 11.02 -3.62 -14.11
CA PHE A 51 9.61 -3.94 -13.80
C PHE A 51 9.14 -5.23 -14.46
N ALA A 52 9.55 -5.50 -15.71
CA ALA A 52 9.21 -6.74 -16.39
C ALA A 52 9.82 -7.97 -15.69
N VAL A 53 11.10 -7.91 -15.32
CA VAL A 53 11.77 -9.00 -14.57
C VAL A 53 11.13 -9.18 -13.19
N LEU A 54 10.77 -8.10 -12.51
CA LEU A 54 10.06 -8.17 -11.23
C LEU A 54 8.70 -8.86 -11.38
N ALA A 55 7.91 -8.50 -12.41
CA ALA A 55 6.61 -9.12 -12.67
C ALA A 55 6.74 -10.63 -12.95
N ILE A 56 7.74 -11.04 -13.75
CA ILE A 56 8.05 -12.45 -14.01
C ILE A 56 8.39 -13.18 -12.70
N MET A 57 9.25 -12.57 -11.88
CA MET A 57 9.65 -13.13 -10.59
C MET A 57 8.45 -13.31 -9.66
N LEU A 58 7.62 -12.28 -9.48
CA LEU A 58 6.46 -12.34 -8.60
C LEU A 58 5.45 -13.39 -9.07
N PHE A 59 5.12 -13.42 -10.37
CA PHE A 59 4.19 -14.41 -10.91
C PHE A 59 4.71 -15.84 -10.75
N GLY A 60 5.99 -16.07 -11.07
CA GLY A 60 6.61 -17.39 -10.95
C GLY A 60 6.81 -17.85 -9.51
N TRP A 61 7.22 -16.95 -8.61
CA TRP A 61 7.42 -17.27 -7.20
C TRP A 61 6.10 -17.55 -6.50
N PHE A 62 5.11 -16.66 -6.61
CA PHE A 62 3.80 -16.88 -6.01
C PHE A 62 3.08 -18.08 -6.62
N GLY A 63 3.22 -18.33 -7.92
CA GLY A 63 2.69 -19.54 -8.56
C GLY A 63 3.25 -20.82 -7.92
N ARG A 64 4.55 -20.85 -7.60
CA ARG A 64 5.17 -21.98 -6.90
C ARG A 64 4.65 -22.12 -5.47
N VAL A 65 4.56 -21.03 -4.71
CA VAL A 65 4.02 -21.04 -3.33
C VAL A 65 2.57 -21.53 -3.31
N ILE A 66 1.74 -21.11 -4.28
CA ILE A 66 0.37 -21.60 -4.43
C ILE A 66 0.38 -23.11 -4.75
N GLY A 67 1.23 -23.56 -5.67
CA GLY A 67 1.35 -24.98 -6.01
C GLY A 67 1.79 -25.87 -4.84
N GLU A 68 2.72 -25.39 -4.01
CA GLU A 68 3.16 -26.08 -2.79
C GLU A 68 2.05 -26.14 -1.72
N SER A 69 1.30 -25.05 -1.58
CA SER A 69 0.12 -24.97 -0.70
C SER A 69 -0.96 -25.96 -1.10
N GLU A 70 -1.36 -25.97 -2.38
CA GLU A 70 -2.37 -26.90 -2.90
C GLU A 70 -1.88 -28.36 -2.84
N GLY A 71 -0.58 -28.58 -3.03
CA GLY A 71 0.08 -29.87 -2.85
C GLY A 71 0.18 -30.33 -1.39
N GLN A 72 -0.42 -29.60 -0.44
CA GLN A 72 -0.47 -29.92 0.99
C GLN A 72 0.92 -30.13 1.63
N ARG A 73 1.95 -29.46 1.08
CA ARG A 73 3.33 -29.59 1.57
C ARG A 73 3.59 -28.84 2.88
N TYR A 74 2.70 -27.90 3.23
CA TYR A 74 2.82 -27.07 4.43
C TYR A 74 2.13 -27.72 5.63
N ASN A 75 2.87 -27.81 6.74
CA ASN A 75 2.36 -28.26 8.03
C ASN A 75 1.90 -27.06 8.89
N LEU A 76 1.34 -27.33 10.08
CA LEU A 76 0.87 -26.30 11.00
C LEU A 76 1.97 -25.34 11.49
N GLN A 77 3.23 -25.78 11.52
CA GLN A 77 4.33 -24.91 11.89
C GLN A 77 4.58 -23.86 10.81
N VAL A 78 4.56 -24.25 9.53
CA VAL A 78 4.70 -23.32 8.40
C VAL A 78 3.54 -22.33 8.36
N ASP A 79 2.31 -22.78 8.60
CA ASP A 79 1.14 -21.89 8.69
C ASP A 79 1.33 -20.81 9.77
N ARG A 80 1.77 -21.20 10.97
CA ARG A 80 2.10 -20.26 12.05
C ARG A 80 3.21 -19.29 11.66
N SER A 81 4.27 -19.79 11.01
CA SER A 81 5.36 -18.95 10.53
C SER A 81 4.89 -17.92 9.51
N PHE A 82 4.00 -18.28 8.59
CA PHE A 82 3.44 -17.33 7.64
C PHE A 82 2.59 -16.25 8.30
N ARG A 83 1.79 -16.60 9.32
CA ARG A 83 1.01 -15.63 10.11
C ARG A 83 1.91 -14.64 10.84
N LEU A 84 2.98 -15.14 11.48
CA LEU A 84 3.96 -14.27 12.14
C LEU A 84 4.70 -13.38 11.13
N ALA A 85 5.09 -13.92 9.98
CA ALA A 85 5.73 -13.15 8.92
C ALA A 85 4.81 -12.03 8.41
N MET A 86 3.53 -12.32 8.19
CA MET A 86 2.55 -11.31 7.78
C MET A 86 2.36 -10.23 8.86
N ALA A 87 2.28 -10.62 10.14
CA ALA A 87 2.17 -9.66 11.22
C ALA A 87 3.40 -8.73 11.31
N TRP A 88 4.61 -9.28 11.19
CA TRP A 88 5.84 -8.48 11.17
C TRP A 88 5.96 -7.59 9.93
N PHE A 89 5.51 -8.07 8.77
CA PHE A 89 5.42 -7.27 7.55
C PHE A 89 4.44 -6.10 7.73
N ILE A 90 3.22 -6.33 8.22
CA ILE A 90 2.27 -5.23 8.49
C ILE A 90 2.87 -4.26 9.53
N PHE A 91 3.52 -4.76 10.57
CA PHE A 91 4.18 -3.92 11.56
C PHE A 91 5.25 -3.02 10.92
N SER A 92 6.08 -3.53 10.01
CA SER A 92 7.05 -2.68 9.31
C SER A 92 6.39 -1.64 8.43
N GLU A 93 5.27 -1.97 7.77
CA GLU A 93 4.51 -0.99 6.97
C GLU A 93 3.87 0.09 7.86
N VAL A 94 3.36 -0.27 9.05
CA VAL A 94 2.88 0.70 10.03
C VAL A 94 4.01 1.65 10.45
N MET A 95 5.21 1.12 10.75
CA MET A 95 6.36 1.95 11.10
C MET A 95 6.81 2.87 9.96
N PHE A 96 6.72 2.39 8.71
CA PHE A 96 6.93 3.21 7.52
C PHE A 96 5.98 4.41 7.48
N PHE A 97 4.67 4.20 7.66
CA PHE A 97 3.71 5.32 7.72
C PHE A 97 3.92 6.23 8.95
N VAL A 98 4.27 5.66 10.11
CA VAL A 98 4.60 6.44 11.31
C VAL A 98 5.75 7.42 11.03
N ALA A 99 6.74 7.05 10.22
CA ALA A 99 7.81 7.98 9.83
C ALA A 99 7.27 9.18 9.04
N PHE A 100 6.34 8.98 8.11
CA PHE A 100 5.73 10.08 7.35
C PHE A 100 4.78 10.94 8.21
N PHE A 101 3.95 10.33 9.05
CA PHE A 101 3.12 11.08 10.00
C PHE A 101 3.99 11.84 11.02
N GLY A 102 5.10 11.25 11.46
CA GLY A 102 6.08 11.89 12.33
C GLY A 102 6.75 13.09 11.65
N ALA A 103 7.11 12.98 10.37
CA ALA A 103 7.63 14.10 9.60
C ALA A 103 6.60 15.23 9.47
N LEU A 104 5.35 14.90 9.15
CA LEU A 104 4.25 15.88 9.10
C LEU A 104 4.03 16.57 10.44
N PHE A 105 4.00 15.80 11.53
CA PHE A 105 3.87 16.33 12.89
C PHE A 105 5.02 17.27 13.23
N TYR A 106 6.26 16.85 12.99
CA TYR A 106 7.45 17.67 13.22
C TYR A 106 7.39 18.98 12.43
N ILE A 107 7.02 18.92 11.16
CA ILE A 107 6.85 20.10 10.31
C ILE A 107 5.80 21.05 10.89
N ARG A 108 4.60 20.54 11.16
CA ARG A 108 3.43 21.35 11.55
C ARG A 108 3.56 21.94 12.95
N VAL A 109 4.11 21.18 13.90
CA VAL A 109 4.10 21.51 15.33
C VAL A 109 5.43 22.10 15.80
N VAL A 110 6.53 21.80 15.12
CA VAL A 110 7.88 22.26 15.52
C VAL A 110 8.45 23.23 14.48
N ALA A 111 8.66 22.77 13.24
CA ALA A 111 9.43 23.52 12.27
C ALA A 111 8.75 24.82 11.78
N ILE A 112 7.45 24.77 11.47
CA ILE A 112 6.72 25.97 10.99
C ILE A 112 6.59 27.05 12.08
N PRO A 113 6.23 26.71 13.34
CA PRO A 113 6.27 27.69 14.44
C PRO A 113 7.66 28.30 14.68
N ASP A 114 8.72 27.48 14.64
CA ASP A 114 10.10 27.94 14.80
C ASP A 114 10.54 28.90 13.68
N LEU A 115 10.19 28.58 12.42
CA LEU A 115 10.41 29.46 11.25
C LEU A 115 9.69 30.80 11.34
N ALA A 116 8.56 30.85 12.06
CA ALA A 116 7.79 32.07 12.27
C ALA A 116 8.21 32.84 13.53
N SER A 117 9.23 32.36 14.26
CA SER A 117 9.72 33.01 15.47
C SER A 117 10.41 34.35 15.17
N PRO A 118 10.43 35.30 16.13
CA PRO A 118 11.15 36.56 15.96
C PRO A 118 12.65 36.38 15.68
N GLU A 119 13.25 35.28 16.18
CA GLU A 119 14.66 34.96 15.98
C GLU A 119 14.98 34.65 14.51
N GLN A 120 14.03 34.05 13.78
CA GLN A 120 14.17 33.70 12.37
C GLN A 120 13.57 34.74 11.40
N ALA A 121 12.99 35.82 11.93
CA ALA A 121 12.38 36.88 11.11
C ALA A 121 13.37 37.53 10.13
N ALA A 122 14.67 37.53 10.45
CA ALA A 122 15.73 38.01 9.54
C ALA A 122 15.97 37.08 8.34
N LEU A 123 15.63 35.78 8.44
CA LEU A 123 15.77 34.82 7.34
C LEU A 123 14.56 34.88 6.40
N TRP A 124 13.36 35.02 6.97
CA TRP A 124 12.09 34.96 6.23
C TRP A 124 11.13 36.05 6.70
N GLU A 125 11.36 37.27 6.21
CA GLU A 125 10.58 38.43 6.60
C GLU A 125 9.08 38.24 6.28
N GLY A 126 8.24 38.43 7.29
CA GLY A 126 6.78 38.33 7.14
C GLY A 126 6.24 36.90 7.06
N PHE A 127 7.06 35.87 7.25
CA PHE A 127 6.56 34.50 7.39
C PHE A 127 5.68 34.34 8.63
N ARG A 128 4.58 33.61 8.50
CA ARG A 128 3.59 33.43 9.57
C ARG A 128 3.42 31.96 9.89
N ASN A 129 3.18 31.67 11.16
CA ASN A 129 2.79 30.34 11.62
C ASN A 129 1.34 30.06 11.18
N VAL A 130 1.19 29.52 9.97
CA VAL A 130 -0.08 29.11 9.40
C VAL A 130 0.01 27.66 8.92
N TRP A 131 -1.09 26.93 9.04
CA TRP A 131 -1.24 25.61 8.44
C TRP A 131 -2.59 25.55 7.73
N PRO A 132 -2.66 25.05 6.49
CA PRO A 132 -1.59 24.60 5.60
C PRO A 132 -0.53 25.66 5.27
N SER A 133 0.71 25.23 5.03
CA SER A 133 1.81 26.12 4.60
C SER A 133 2.53 25.58 3.37
N ALA A 134 2.76 26.44 2.37
CA ALA A 134 3.68 26.15 1.28
C ALA A 134 5.14 26.49 1.64
N GLY A 135 5.41 26.87 2.90
CA GLY A 135 6.72 27.32 3.35
C GLY A 135 7.06 28.74 2.88
N PRO A 136 8.21 29.27 3.30
CA PRO A 136 8.52 30.69 3.13
C PRO A 136 8.95 31.07 1.70
N ALA A 137 9.32 30.10 0.86
CA ALA A 137 9.75 30.33 -0.52
C ALA A 137 8.61 30.27 -1.56
N ALA A 138 7.40 29.90 -1.15
CA ALA A 138 6.28 29.73 -2.07
C ALA A 138 5.69 31.09 -2.50
N LYS A 139 5.42 31.22 -3.80
CA LYS A 139 4.96 32.48 -4.41
C LYS A 139 3.49 32.45 -4.81
N ASP A 140 3.00 31.27 -5.19
CA ASP A 140 1.63 31.12 -5.69
C ASP A 140 0.69 30.66 -4.57
N PRO A 141 -0.51 31.25 -4.45
CA PRO A 141 -1.52 30.78 -3.52
C PRO A 141 -2.02 29.38 -3.92
N PHE A 142 -2.45 28.61 -2.93
CA PHE A 142 -3.10 27.32 -3.13
C PHE A 142 -4.28 27.19 -2.16
N THR A 143 -5.18 26.29 -2.50
CA THR A 143 -6.28 25.89 -1.62
C THR A 143 -6.06 24.44 -1.19
N GLN A 144 -6.33 24.13 0.07
CA GLN A 144 -6.25 22.75 0.56
C GLN A 144 -7.46 21.93 0.12
N MET A 145 -7.26 20.62 0.03
CA MET A 145 -8.37 19.69 -0.14
C MET A 145 -9.17 19.61 1.18
N HIS A 146 -10.47 19.87 1.12
CA HIS A 146 -11.34 19.77 2.29
C HIS A 146 -11.74 18.33 2.58
N ALA A 147 -11.91 17.97 3.86
CA ALA A 147 -12.36 16.64 4.29
C ALA A 147 -13.72 16.22 3.71
N TRP A 148 -14.65 17.16 3.63
CA TRP A 148 -16.00 16.90 3.16
C TRP A 148 -16.06 16.96 1.63
N GLY A 149 -16.60 15.90 1.01
CA GLY A 149 -16.57 15.70 -0.44
C GLY A 149 -15.90 14.37 -0.79
N ILE A 150 -14.96 14.41 -1.73
CA ILE A 150 -14.27 13.20 -2.22
C ILE A 150 -13.59 12.43 -1.07
N PRO A 151 -12.85 13.05 -0.13
CA PRO A 151 -12.18 12.29 0.93
C PRO A 151 -13.16 11.58 1.88
N ALA A 152 -14.29 12.22 2.23
CA ALA A 152 -15.34 11.59 3.03
C ALA A 152 -16.02 10.42 2.29
N ILE A 153 -16.28 10.56 0.98
CA ILE A 153 -16.81 9.47 0.15
C ILE A 153 -15.81 8.31 0.09
N ASN A 154 -14.53 8.59 -0.14
CA ASN A 154 -13.46 7.60 -0.14
C ASN A 154 -13.36 6.87 1.20
N THR A 155 -13.55 7.58 2.31
CA THR A 155 -13.62 6.99 3.65
C THR A 155 -14.80 6.02 3.77
N LEU A 156 -15.99 6.41 3.30
CA LEU A 156 -17.16 5.54 3.30
C LEU A 156 -16.93 4.29 2.43
N LEU A 157 -16.30 4.44 1.26
CA LEU A 157 -15.98 3.33 0.36
C LEU A 157 -15.04 2.31 1.01
N LEU A 158 -13.94 2.78 1.62
CA LEU A 158 -12.99 1.89 2.29
C LEU A 158 -13.62 1.19 3.50
N LEU A 159 -14.32 1.92 4.37
CA LEU A 159 -15.02 1.31 5.50
C LEU A 159 -16.05 0.27 5.06
N SER A 160 -16.82 0.58 4.00
CA SER A 160 -17.74 -0.38 3.40
C SER A 160 -17.01 -1.60 2.84
N SER A 161 -15.84 -1.41 2.24
CA SER A 161 -15.01 -2.50 1.72
C SER A 161 -14.47 -3.40 2.83
N GLY A 162 -14.12 -2.81 3.99
CA GLY A 162 -13.75 -3.55 5.20
C GLY A 162 -14.89 -4.44 5.70
N VAL A 163 -16.13 -3.95 5.66
CA VAL A 163 -17.32 -4.76 5.99
C VAL A 163 -17.49 -5.90 4.98
N THR A 164 -17.34 -5.64 3.68
CA THR A 164 -17.53 -6.69 2.65
C THR A 164 -16.46 -7.78 2.70
N VAL A 165 -15.20 -7.46 3.01
CA VAL A 165 -14.15 -8.48 3.17
C VAL A 165 -14.34 -9.29 4.45
N THR A 166 -14.82 -8.67 5.53
CA THR A 166 -15.20 -9.36 6.77
C THR A 166 -16.36 -10.32 6.51
N TRP A 167 -17.37 -9.89 5.75
CA TRP A 167 -18.49 -10.74 5.34
C TRP A 167 -18.04 -11.89 4.43
N ALA A 168 -17.06 -11.66 3.54
CA ALA A 168 -16.44 -12.71 2.73
C ALA A 168 -15.74 -13.75 3.62
N HIS A 169 -15.02 -13.29 4.65
CA HIS A 169 -14.35 -14.15 5.62
C HIS A 169 -15.34 -15.06 6.35
N TRP A 170 -16.46 -14.51 6.82
CA TRP A 170 -17.50 -15.32 7.47
C TRP A 170 -18.11 -16.35 6.51
N GLY A 171 -18.23 -16.01 5.23
CA GLY A 171 -18.64 -16.95 4.19
C GLY A 171 -17.65 -18.10 4.05
N LEU A 172 -16.35 -17.80 4.05
CA LEU A 172 -15.28 -18.80 3.98
C LEU A 172 -15.30 -19.77 5.16
N VAL A 173 -15.37 -19.24 6.39
CA VAL A 173 -15.41 -20.06 7.62
C VAL A 173 -16.69 -20.91 7.69
N ALA A 174 -17.81 -20.38 7.19
CA ALA A 174 -19.07 -21.12 7.10
C ALA A 174 -19.16 -22.07 5.88
N ASN A 175 -18.08 -22.26 5.13
CA ASN A 175 -18.05 -23.03 3.86
C ASN A 175 -19.08 -22.54 2.81
N LYS A 176 -19.52 -21.29 2.89
CA LYS A 176 -20.42 -20.62 1.93
C LYS A 176 -19.60 -19.95 0.84
N ARG A 177 -19.16 -20.73 -0.15
CA ARG A 177 -18.28 -20.28 -1.23
C ARG A 177 -18.85 -19.11 -2.06
N GLN A 178 -20.16 -19.10 -2.30
CA GLN A 178 -20.80 -18.00 -3.04
C GLN A 178 -20.71 -16.68 -2.26
N GLN A 179 -20.91 -16.71 -0.94
CA GLN A 179 -20.76 -15.53 -0.08
C GLN A 179 -19.32 -15.01 -0.10
N LEU A 180 -18.32 -15.90 0.00
CA LEU A 180 -16.90 -15.55 -0.12
C LEU A 180 -16.61 -14.83 -1.45
N ILE A 181 -17.06 -15.40 -2.57
CA ILE A 181 -16.82 -14.85 -3.91
C ILE A 181 -17.49 -13.48 -4.07
N ILE A 182 -18.76 -13.35 -3.67
CA ILE A 182 -19.49 -12.07 -3.77
C ILE A 182 -18.85 -11.00 -2.88
N GLY A 183 -18.53 -11.32 -1.62
CA GLY A 183 -17.90 -10.37 -0.71
C GLY A 183 -16.54 -9.89 -1.20
N LEU A 184 -15.71 -10.78 -1.76
CA LEU A 184 -14.44 -10.41 -2.40
C LEU A 184 -14.65 -9.51 -3.62
N MET A 185 -15.60 -9.84 -4.51
CA MET A 185 -15.91 -9.00 -5.68
C MET A 185 -16.35 -7.59 -5.26
N LEU A 186 -17.24 -7.48 -4.28
CA LEU A 186 -17.69 -6.17 -3.77
C LEU A 186 -16.53 -5.37 -3.16
N THR A 187 -15.67 -6.03 -2.37
CA THR A 187 -14.48 -5.39 -1.79
C THR A 187 -13.56 -4.83 -2.88
N ILE A 188 -13.28 -5.62 -3.92
CA ILE A 188 -12.44 -5.20 -5.06
C ILE A 188 -13.07 -4.03 -5.81
N LEU A 189 -14.37 -4.06 -6.08
CA LEU A 189 -15.07 -2.97 -6.76
C LEU A 189 -15.04 -1.67 -5.96
N LEU A 190 -15.24 -1.75 -4.64
CA LEU A 190 -15.16 -0.58 -3.76
C LEU A 190 -13.73 -0.03 -3.69
N GLY A 191 -12.72 -0.89 -3.61
CA GLY A 191 -11.31 -0.48 -3.65
C GLY A 191 -10.91 0.14 -4.99
N ALA A 192 -11.37 -0.40 -6.12
CA ALA A 192 -11.13 0.17 -7.44
C ALA A 192 -11.84 1.52 -7.63
N LEU A 193 -13.05 1.67 -7.08
CA LEU A 193 -13.76 2.94 -7.08
C LEU A 193 -13.03 3.99 -6.23
N PHE A 194 -12.55 3.61 -5.04
CA PHE A 194 -11.68 4.47 -4.22
C PHE A 194 -10.47 4.97 -5.02
N LEU A 195 -9.74 4.07 -5.69
CA LEU A 195 -8.56 4.45 -6.49
C LEU A 195 -8.92 5.42 -7.63
N THR A 196 -10.07 5.19 -8.28
CA THR A 196 -10.56 6.05 -9.35
C THR A 196 -10.87 7.46 -8.84
N LEU A 197 -11.54 7.56 -7.69
CA LEU A 197 -11.82 8.82 -7.03
C LEU A 197 -10.56 9.50 -6.50
N GLN A 198 -9.56 8.74 -6.04
CA GLN A 198 -8.26 9.28 -5.63
C GLN A 198 -7.51 9.92 -6.81
N VAL A 199 -7.55 9.29 -7.99
CA VAL A 199 -6.99 9.88 -9.22
C VAL A 199 -7.75 11.15 -9.61
N TYR A 200 -9.07 11.15 -9.49
CA TYR A 200 -9.89 12.34 -9.72
C TYR A 200 -9.54 13.47 -8.74
N GLU A 201 -9.40 13.16 -7.45
CA GLU A 201 -8.96 14.09 -6.42
C GLU A 201 -7.60 14.72 -6.75
N TYR A 202 -6.63 13.92 -7.24
CA TYR A 202 -5.33 14.44 -7.65
C TYR A 202 -5.42 15.37 -8.85
N ARG A 203 -6.28 15.06 -9.83
CA ARG A 203 -6.53 15.97 -10.96
C ARG A 203 -7.13 17.28 -10.48
N GLU A 204 -8.13 17.22 -9.60
CA GLU A 204 -8.77 18.39 -9.00
C GLU A 204 -7.76 19.26 -8.22
N ALA A 205 -6.92 18.63 -7.40
CA ALA A 205 -5.86 19.30 -6.64
C ALA A 205 -4.89 20.06 -7.56
N TYR A 206 -4.43 19.43 -8.64
CA TYR A 206 -3.49 20.02 -9.58
C TYR A 206 -4.12 21.12 -10.44
N SER A 207 -5.35 20.91 -10.92
CA SER A 207 -6.00 21.78 -11.91
C SER A 207 -6.71 22.98 -11.30
N HIS A 208 -7.38 22.82 -10.17
CA HIS A 208 -8.26 23.87 -9.62
C HIS A 208 -7.77 24.42 -8.28
N LEU A 209 -7.07 23.62 -7.47
CA LEU A 209 -6.61 24.06 -6.15
C LEU A 209 -5.18 24.60 -6.13
N ASN A 210 -4.44 24.46 -7.24
CA ASN A 210 -3.00 24.71 -7.32
C ASN A 210 -2.20 23.96 -6.23
N LEU A 211 -2.73 22.83 -5.75
CA LEU A 211 -2.11 21.94 -4.79
C LEU A 211 -1.34 20.88 -5.58
N LYS A 212 -0.01 21.02 -5.63
CA LYS A 212 0.92 20.19 -6.37
C LYS A 212 1.98 19.63 -5.43
N MET A 213 2.71 18.60 -5.85
CA MET A 213 3.91 18.15 -5.11
C MET A 213 4.93 19.27 -4.88
N THR A 214 4.96 20.27 -5.77
CA THR A 214 5.85 21.44 -5.69
C THR A 214 5.27 22.58 -4.86
N THR A 215 4.04 22.46 -4.34
CA THR A 215 3.39 23.47 -3.49
C THR A 215 3.92 23.35 -2.05
N GLY A 216 5.23 23.48 -1.92
CA GLY A 216 5.93 23.53 -0.65
C GLY A 216 5.78 22.28 0.23
N VAL A 217 5.84 22.50 1.54
CA VAL A 217 5.85 21.42 2.52
C VAL A 217 4.48 20.75 2.67
N TYR A 218 3.38 21.50 2.60
CA TYR A 218 2.04 20.92 2.63
C TYR A 218 1.79 20.03 1.41
N GLY A 219 2.04 20.55 0.19
CA GLY A 219 1.84 19.78 -1.03
C GLY A 219 2.69 18.51 -1.09
N SER A 220 3.98 18.60 -0.75
CA SER A 220 4.87 17.43 -0.76
C SER A 220 4.45 16.38 0.28
N THR A 221 4.14 16.76 1.52
CA THR A 221 3.69 15.82 2.54
C THR A 221 2.32 15.20 2.22
N PHE A 222 1.38 16.00 1.71
CA PHE A 222 0.07 15.53 1.23
C PHE A 222 0.24 14.40 0.21
N PHE A 223 0.89 14.66 -0.93
CA PHE A 223 1.01 13.68 -2.01
C PHE A 223 1.90 12.49 -1.67
N MET A 224 2.89 12.65 -0.78
CA MET A 224 3.70 11.52 -0.33
C MET A 224 2.88 10.56 0.55
N LEU A 225 2.15 11.09 1.54
CA LEU A 225 1.31 10.29 2.43
C LEU A 225 0.15 9.62 1.70
N THR A 226 -0.63 10.38 0.93
CA THR A 226 -1.77 9.84 0.18
C THR A 226 -1.30 8.99 -1.01
N GLY A 227 -0.16 9.31 -1.62
CA GLY A 227 0.42 8.57 -2.74
C GLY A 227 0.90 7.18 -2.33
N PHE A 228 1.66 7.08 -1.24
CA PHE A 228 2.06 5.78 -0.72
C PHE A 228 0.86 4.97 -0.26
N HIS A 229 -0.13 5.58 0.39
CA HIS A 229 -1.36 4.88 0.74
C HIS A 229 -2.11 4.36 -0.51
N GLY A 230 -2.29 5.18 -1.54
CA GLY A 230 -2.90 4.75 -2.80
C GLY A 230 -2.12 3.61 -3.49
N PHE A 231 -0.80 3.61 -3.39
CA PHE A 231 0.03 2.48 -3.82
C PHE A 231 -0.28 1.20 -3.03
N HIS A 232 -0.40 1.28 -1.71
CA HIS A 232 -0.78 0.15 -0.87
C HIS A 232 -2.19 -0.36 -1.17
N VAL A 233 -3.16 0.54 -1.39
CA VAL A 233 -4.51 0.16 -1.83
C VAL A 233 -4.45 -0.59 -3.17
N THR A 234 -3.63 -0.13 -4.12
CA THR A 234 -3.44 -0.79 -5.42
C THR A 234 -2.86 -2.20 -5.26
N LEU A 235 -1.88 -2.39 -4.39
CA LEU A 235 -1.34 -3.70 -4.06
C LEU A 235 -2.41 -4.58 -3.38
N GLY A 236 -3.18 -4.01 -2.46
CA GLY A 236 -4.28 -4.68 -1.78
C GLY A 236 -5.35 -5.19 -2.74
N VAL A 237 -5.81 -4.36 -3.68
CA VAL A 237 -6.79 -4.74 -4.72
C VAL A 237 -6.23 -5.85 -5.61
N THR A 238 -4.95 -5.75 -5.97
CA THR A 238 -4.25 -6.77 -6.77
C THR A 238 -4.22 -8.11 -6.04
N MET A 239 -3.80 -8.11 -4.77
CA MET A 239 -3.77 -9.30 -3.92
C MET A 239 -5.17 -9.89 -3.72
N LEU A 240 -6.18 -9.07 -3.41
CA LEU A 240 -7.58 -9.50 -3.30
C LEU A 240 -8.09 -10.13 -4.60
N THR A 241 -7.70 -9.60 -5.75
CA THR A 241 -8.05 -10.18 -7.06
C THR A 241 -7.44 -11.57 -7.24
N VAL A 242 -6.17 -11.77 -6.84
CA VAL A 242 -5.54 -13.10 -6.83
C VAL A 242 -6.28 -14.05 -5.87
N ILE A 243 -6.66 -13.57 -4.68
CA ILE A 243 -7.44 -14.36 -3.72
C ILE A 243 -8.83 -14.72 -4.27
N LEU A 244 -9.52 -13.79 -4.95
CA LEU A 244 -10.80 -14.06 -5.61
C LEU A 244 -10.66 -15.18 -6.64
N VAL A 245 -9.65 -15.11 -7.52
CA VAL A 245 -9.41 -16.16 -8.53
C VAL A 245 -9.14 -17.50 -7.86
N ARG A 246 -8.38 -17.53 -6.76
CA ARG A 246 -8.13 -18.76 -5.98
C ARG A 246 -9.40 -19.29 -5.31
N ALA A 247 -10.25 -18.43 -4.77
CA ALA A 247 -11.55 -18.80 -4.21
C ALA A 247 -12.50 -19.37 -5.29
N MET A 248 -12.49 -18.78 -6.48
CA MET A 248 -13.22 -19.28 -7.66
C MET A 248 -12.67 -20.61 -8.20
N LYS A 249 -11.41 -20.97 -7.89
CA LYS A 249 -10.85 -22.30 -8.16
C LYS A 249 -11.01 -23.30 -7.02
N GLY A 250 -11.36 -22.83 -5.82
CA GLY A 250 -11.67 -23.70 -4.67
C GLY A 250 -10.44 -24.04 -3.83
N HIS A 251 -9.40 -23.20 -3.88
CA HIS A 251 -8.12 -23.40 -3.19
C HIS A 251 -8.18 -23.12 -1.67
N PHE A 252 -9.36 -22.89 -1.11
CA PHE A 252 -9.51 -22.52 0.31
C PHE A 252 -10.56 -23.41 0.97
N THR A 253 -10.28 -23.83 2.20
CA THR A 253 -11.22 -24.51 3.08
C THR A 253 -11.41 -23.72 4.37
N ALA A 254 -12.46 -24.03 5.14
CA ALA A 254 -12.70 -23.38 6.43
C ALA A 254 -11.54 -23.55 7.44
N GLU A 255 -10.64 -24.52 7.24
CA GLU A 255 -9.49 -24.77 8.10
C GLU A 255 -8.17 -24.29 7.49
N ARG A 256 -8.08 -24.24 6.15
CA ARG A 256 -6.85 -23.91 5.41
C ARG A 256 -7.09 -22.75 4.46
N HIS A 257 -6.85 -21.55 4.97
CA HIS A 257 -7.10 -20.32 4.21
C HIS A 257 -6.22 -19.14 4.64
N PHE A 258 -5.02 -19.41 5.16
CA PHE A 258 -4.09 -18.35 5.60
C PHE A 258 -3.88 -17.25 4.54
N ALA A 259 -3.73 -17.60 3.26
CA ALA A 259 -3.50 -16.60 2.23
C ALA A 259 -4.67 -15.60 2.09
N PHE A 260 -5.91 -16.04 2.33
CA PHE A 260 -7.05 -15.13 2.44
C PHE A 260 -6.90 -14.23 3.67
N GLU A 261 -6.63 -14.81 4.85
CA GLU A 261 -6.51 -14.03 6.09
C GLU A 261 -5.37 -13.00 6.02
N GLY A 262 -4.21 -13.37 5.50
CA GLY A 262 -3.09 -12.44 5.34
C GLY A 262 -3.45 -11.23 4.47
N VAL A 263 -4.15 -11.46 3.34
CA VAL A 263 -4.60 -10.36 2.48
C VAL A 263 -5.73 -9.56 3.12
N ALA A 264 -6.63 -10.19 3.89
CA ALA A 264 -7.66 -9.48 4.64
C ALA A 264 -7.07 -8.62 5.77
N TRP A 265 -6.04 -9.11 6.47
CA TRP A 265 -5.30 -8.33 7.48
C TRP A 265 -4.62 -7.12 6.83
N TYR A 266 -3.99 -7.31 5.66
CA TYR A 266 -3.41 -6.21 4.90
C TYR A 266 -4.46 -5.17 4.50
N TRP A 267 -5.63 -5.62 4.03
CA TRP A 267 -6.71 -4.72 3.62
C TRP A 267 -7.22 -3.86 4.79
N HIS A 268 -7.46 -4.47 5.96
CA HIS A 268 -7.83 -3.73 7.16
C HIS A 268 -6.72 -2.79 7.65
N PHE A 269 -5.45 -3.17 7.52
CA PHE A 269 -4.33 -2.28 7.79
C PHE A 269 -4.41 -1.02 6.91
N VAL A 270 -4.66 -1.18 5.61
CA VAL A 270 -4.80 -0.07 4.66
C VAL A 270 -6.00 0.82 5.04
N ASP A 271 -7.12 0.25 5.50
CA ASP A 271 -8.26 1.02 6.03
C ASP A 271 -7.87 1.87 7.24
N VAL A 272 -7.13 1.31 8.19
CA VAL A 272 -6.70 2.02 9.41
C VAL A 272 -5.75 3.17 9.08
N VAL A 273 -4.80 2.96 8.17
CA VAL A 273 -3.90 4.04 7.70
C VAL A 273 -4.71 5.15 7.03
N TRP A 274 -5.72 4.81 6.21
CA TRP A 274 -6.59 5.81 5.60
C TRP A 274 -7.32 6.66 6.63
N LEU A 275 -7.86 6.06 7.70
CA LEU A 275 -8.52 6.82 8.76
C LEU A 275 -7.55 7.80 9.43
N GLY A 276 -6.31 7.38 9.66
CA GLY A 276 -5.24 8.27 10.14
C GLY A 276 -4.99 9.44 9.17
N LEU A 277 -4.93 9.16 7.86
CA LEU A 277 -4.78 10.20 6.83
C LEU A 277 -5.98 11.15 6.81
N PHE A 278 -7.20 10.63 6.79
CA PHE A 278 -8.44 11.42 6.77
C PHE A 278 -8.45 12.42 7.94
N VAL A 279 -8.15 11.96 9.14
CA VAL A 279 -8.13 12.83 10.33
C VAL A 279 -6.99 13.85 10.25
N VAL A 280 -5.76 13.41 10.00
CA VAL A 280 -4.58 14.27 10.18
C VAL A 280 -4.35 15.24 9.01
N ILE A 281 -4.64 14.81 7.78
CA ILE A 281 -4.38 15.60 6.57
C ILE A 281 -5.60 16.44 6.18
N TYR A 282 -6.81 15.87 6.23
CA TYR A 282 -7.98 16.52 5.65
C TYR A 282 -8.84 17.25 6.69
N TRP A 283 -8.94 16.69 7.91
CA TRP A 283 -9.84 17.22 8.93
C TRP A 283 -9.17 18.27 9.83
N LEU A 284 -7.94 17.99 10.28
CA LEU A 284 -7.18 18.85 11.20
C LEU A 284 -6.37 19.91 10.47
#